data_AF-A0A8C7CSC7-F1
#
_entry.id   AF-A0A8C7CSC7-F1
#
_cell.length_a   1.000
_cell.length_b   1.000
_cell.length_c   1.000
_cell.angle_alpha   90.00
_cell.angle_beta   90.00
_cell.angle_gamma   90.00
#
_symmetry.space_group_name_H-M   'P 1'
#
loop_
_entity.id
_entity.type
_entity.pdbx_description
1 polymer ?
#
loop_
_entity_poly.entity_id
_entity_poly.type
_entity_poly.pdbx_seq_one_letter_code
_entity_poly.pdbx_strand_id
1 'polypeptide(L)'
;MLVLFIAGPAKAVLTIQPKSSQIFSGESVTFRCNIQRGDVTHWKYTWSKDDVDLPTRKHKYEISEVKISDSAAYRCLGTHIDQKKHPKWSDIVRLTVTERPAAVLTLQPNWPQIFSGETVTLRCDIQGGEEIEYAFYNSGKLVSTKTEPEYRIDPAKNGLYTCEGLQKRNGLKHSQTSNVIQLTVLDQPQAVLSVSPQWLDPGDSVTLSCWVKESSTGWRFFWYRTVPYTASEDSYTLIPTGPSHTGGYVCRAERGDPVYDTLYSKPQFLCQMKAPISVHLMKKNHQRAW
;
A
#
# COMPACT_ATOMS: atom_id res chain seq x y z
N MET A 1 45.38 -26.89 -60.72
CA MET A 1 45.69 -26.10 -59.51
C MET A 1 44.57 -26.32 -58.51
N LEU A 2 44.77 -27.21 -57.52
CA LEU A 2 43.80 -27.41 -56.44
C LEU A 2 43.82 -26.16 -55.54
N VAL A 3 42.69 -25.47 -55.43
CA VAL A 3 42.52 -24.41 -54.44
C VAL A 3 42.31 -25.10 -53.09
N LEU A 4 43.36 -25.17 -52.27
CA LEU A 4 43.26 -25.59 -50.87
C LEU A 4 42.53 -24.47 -50.12
N PHE A 5 41.24 -24.65 -49.85
CA PHE A 5 40.58 -23.86 -48.80
C PHE A 5 41.17 -24.31 -47.46
N ILE A 6 42.12 -23.53 -46.93
CA ILE A 6 42.54 -23.67 -45.53
C ILE A 6 41.33 -23.26 -44.69
N ALA A 7 40.49 -24.23 -44.34
CA ALA A 7 39.40 -24.03 -43.40
C ALA A 7 40.03 -23.73 -42.04
N GLY A 8 39.95 -22.46 -41.61
CA GLY A 8 40.33 -22.05 -40.26
C GLY A 8 39.59 -22.86 -39.19
N PRO A 9 40.10 -22.91 -37.94
CA PRO A 9 39.51 -23.72 -36.89
C PRO A 9 38.08 -23.27 -36.59
N ALA A 10 37.16 -24.24 -36.41
CA ALA A 10 35.78 -23.97 -36.01
C ALA A 10 35.76 -23.27 -34.63
N LYS A 11 35.12 -22.10 -34.55
CA LYS A 11 35.00 -21.31 -33.31
C LYS A 11 33.65 -21.60 -32.62
N ALA A 12 33.69 -21.86 -31.32
CA ALA A 12 32.49 -21.95 -30.48
C ALA A 12 32.02 -20.54 -30.04
N VAL A 13 30.71 -20.30 -30.09
CA VAL A 13 30.06 -19.05 -29.68
C VAL A 13 28.97 -19.37 -28.69
N LEU A 14 29.13 -18.90 -27.46
CA LEU A 14 28.14 -19.06 -26.40
C LEU A 14 27.12 -17.92 -26.48
N THR A 15 25.84 -18.28 -26.45
CA THR A 15 24.72 -17.34 -26.40
C THR A 15 23.81 -17.66 -25.22
N ILE A 16 23.25 -16.61 -24.60
CA ILE A 16 22.32 -16.71 -23.48
C ILE A 16 20.94 -16.19 -23.89
N GLN A 17 19.89 -16.87 -23.43
CA GLN A 17 18.49 -16.45 -23.59
C GLN A 17 17.80 -16.46 -22.21
N PRO A 18 17.08 -15.38 -21.85
CA PRO A 18 16.85 -14.16 -22.63
C PRO A 18 18.11 -13.28 -22.74
N LYS A 19 18.19 -12.40 -23.75
CA LYS A 19 19.29 -11.43 -23.92
C LYS A 19 19.21 -10.24 -22.94
N SER A 20 18.68 -10.48 -21.74
CA SER A 20 18.46 -9.44 -20.74
C SER A 20 19.78 -9.11 -20.03
N SER A 21 20.01 -7.84 -19.71
CA SER A 21 21.13 -7.40 -18.86
C SER A 21 20.92 -7.73 -17.38
N GLN A 22 19.68 -8.00 -16.98
CA GLN A 22 19.30 -8.34 -15.62
C GLN A 22 18.40 -9.58 -15.61
N ILE A 23 18.79 -10.57 -14.83
CA ILE A 23 18.08 -11.83 -14.61
C ILE A 23 17.78 -11.93 -13.11
N PHE A 24 16.54 -12.26 -12.76
CA PHE A 24 16.12 -12.40 -11.37
C PHE A 24 16.12 -13.86 -10.89
N SER A 25 16.25 -14.05 -9.58
CA SER A 25 16.10 -15.36 -8.93
C SER A 25 14.76 -16.01 -9.31
N GLY A 26 14.79 -17.30 -9.63
CA GLY A 26 13.63 -18.09 -10.08
C GLY A 26 13.32 -18.00 -11.58
N GLU A 27 14.03 -17.17 -12.35
CA GLU A 27 13.87 -17.13 -13.82
C GLU A 27 14.50 -18.34 -14.51
N SER A 28 14.09 -18.59 -15.75
CA SER A 28 14.71 -19.60 -16.61
C SER A 28 15.74 -18.97 -17.54
N VAL A 29 16.90 -19.61 -17.64
CA VAL A 29 17.99 -19.21 -18.53
C VAL A 29 18.41 -20.38 -19.39
N THR A 30 18.53 -20.14 -20.69
CA THR A 30 19.05 -21.12 -21.65
C THR A 30 20.36 -20.63 -22.24
N PHE A 31 21.41 -21.41 -22.03
CA PHE A 31 22.68 -21.27 -22.71
C PHE A 31 22.71 -22.16 -23.97
N ARG A 32 23.17 -21.60 -25.09
CA ARG A 32 23.37 -22.34 -26.34
C ARG A 32 24.80 -22.18 -26.84
N CYS A 33 25.45 -23.31 -27.09
CA CYS A 33 26.77 -23.34 -27.69
C CYS A 33 26.65 -23.54 -29.20
N ASN A 34 26.91 -22.49 -29.98
CA ASN A 34 26.86 -22.54 -31.44
C ASN A 34 28.27 -22.69 -32.00
N ILE A 35 28.53 -23.75 -32.75
CA ILE A 35 29.83 -23.98 -33.39
C ILE A 35 29.74 -23.49 -34.83
N GLN A 36 30.63 -22.57 -35.22
CA GLN A 36 30.62 -22.01 -36.57
C GLN A 36 30.89 -23.11 -37.62
N ARG A 37 30.03 -23.17 -38.65
CA ARG A 37 30.16 -24.05 -39.83
C ARG A 37 30.05 -25.56 -39.57
N GLY A 38 29.34 -26.00 -38.53
CA GLY A 38 29.08 -27.42 -38.31
C GLY A 38 27.68 -27.69 -37.76
N ASP A 39 27.09 -28.82 -38.15
CA ASP A 39 25.82 -29.29 -37.60
C ASP A 39 25.98 -29.76 -36.15
N VAL A 40 24.94 -29.55 -35.34
CA VAL A 40 24.96 -29.79 -33.90
C VAL A 40 25.39 -31.22 -33.55
N THR A 41 25.07 -32.20 -34.40
CA THR A 41 25.32 -33.64 -34.25
C THR A 41 26.78 -34.05 -34.43
N HIS A 42 27.61 -33.23 -35.08
CA HIS A 42 29.01 -33.58 -35.37
C HIS A 42 29.96 -33.25 -34.20
N TRP A 43 29.44 -32.75 -33.08
CA TRP A 43 30.24 -32.23 -31.97
C TRP A 43 29.81 -32.78 -30.62
N LYS A 44 30.81 -33.04 -29.78
CA LYS A 44 30.68 -33.27 -28.35
C LYS A 44 30.88 -31.95 -27.61
N TYR A 45 29.90 -31.55 -26.82
CA TYR A 45 29.93 -30.28 -26.09
C TYR A 45 30.49 -30.47 -24.69
N THR A 46 31.30 -29.52 -24.24
CA THR A 46 31.75 -29.39 -22.85
C THR A 46 31.42 -28.00 -22.37
N TRP A 47 31.04 -27.88 -21.11
CA TRP A 47 30.58 -26.64 -20.49
C TRP A 47 31.41 -26.36 -19.26
N SER A 48 31.75 -25.10 -19.02
CA SER A 48 32.51 -24.67 -17.86
C SER A 48 31.77 -23.53 -17.15
N LYS A 49 31.72 -23.59 -15.82
CA LYS A 49 31.22 -22.57 -14.89
C LYS A 49 32.36 -22.20 -13.94
N ASP A 50 32.83 -20.96 -13.99
CA ASP A 50 34.01 -20.49 -13.22
C ASP A 50 35.21 -21.45 -13.32
N ASP A 51 35.53 -21.84 -14.55
CA ASP A 51 36.61 -22.77 -14.89
C ASP A 51 36.43 -24.21 -14.36
N VAL A 52 35.24 -24.55 -13.83
CA VAL A 52 34.85 -25.92 -13.44
C VAL A 52 33.99 -26.56 -14.51
N ASP A 53 34.39 -27.75 -14.97
CA ASP A 53 33.63 -28.51 -15.96
C ASP A 53 32.29 -29.00 -15.41
N LEU A 54 31.22 -28.63 -16.10
CA LEU A 54 29.88 -29.14 -15.81
C LEU A 54 29.69 -30.54 -16.42
N PRO A 55 28.86 -31.42 -15.84
CA PRO A 55 28.64 -32.77 -16.36
C PRO A 55 27.84 -32.81 -17.66
N THR A 56 27.15 -31.72 -18.02
CA THR A 56 26.33 -31.67 -19.24
C THR A 56 27.17 -31.75 -20.51
N ARG A 57 26.70 -32.53 -21.49
CA ARG A 57 27.31 -32.70 -22.81
C ARG A 57 26.37 -32.33 -23.96
N LYS A 58 25.23 -31.74 -23.63
CA LYS A 58 24.21 -31.31 -24.59
C LYS A 58 24.61 -29.97 -25.23
N HIS A 59 24.11 -29.70 -26.43
CA HIS A 59 24.32 -28.42 -27.12
C HIS A 59 23.60 -27.23 -26.45
N LYS A 60 22.58 -27.52 -25.62
CA LYS A 60 21.88 -26.57 -24.75
C LYS A 60 22.11 -26.93 -23.29
N TYR A 61 22.26 -25.91 -22.47
CA TYR A 61 22.25 -26.01 -21.02
C TYR A 61 21.17 -25.09 -20.48
N GLU A 62 20.16 -25.66 -19.84
CA GLU A 62 18.95 -24.98 -19.38
C GLU A 62 18.92 -25.03 -17.85
N ILE A 63 18.75 -23.86 -17.23
CA ILE A 63 18.51 -23.70 -15.80
C ILE A 63 17.07 -23.20 -15.69
N SER A 64 16.18 -24.04 -15.18
CA SER A 64 14.74 -23.70 -15.09
C SER A 64 14.46 -22.64 -14.03
N GLU A 65 15.20 -22.68 -12.92
CA GLU A 65 15.09 -21.75 -11.80
C GLU A 65 16.50 -21.31 -11.37
N VAL A 66 16.94 -20.16 -11.86
CA VAL A 66 18.26 -19.62 -11.51
C VAL A 66 18.30 -19.13 -10.07
N LYS A 67 19.41 -19.40 -9.38
CA LYS A 67 19.68 -18.89 -8.03
C LYS A 67 20.79 -17.85 -8.08
N ILE A 68 20.96 -17.06 -7.02
CA ILE A 68 22.08 -16.11 -6.92
C ILE A 68 23.43 -16.83 -7.12
N SER A 69 23.56 -18.05 -6.59
CA SER A 69 24.74 -18.91 -6.72
C SER A 69 25.02 -19.39 -8.15
N ASP A 70 24.11 -19.16 -9.10
CA ASP A 70 24.34 -19.42 -10.52
C ASP A 70 25.02 -18.26 -11.24
N SER A 71 25.21 -17.13 -10.55
CA SER A 71 26.03 -16.02 -11.05
C SER A 71 27.47 -16.47 -11.21
N ALA A 72 27.94 -16.57 -12.45
CA ALA A 72 29.25 -17.11 -12.79
C ALA A 72 29.66 -16.75 -14.22
N ALA A 73 30.94 -16.99 -14.54
CA ALA A 73 31.48 -16.96 -15.88
C ALA A 73 31.25 -18.32 -16.57
N TYR A 74 30.46 -18.33 -17.65
CA TYR A 74 30.18 -19.53 -18.43
C TYR A 74 30.97 -19.56 -19.74
N ARG A 75 31.45 -20.75 -20.10
CA ARG A 75 32.09 -21.04 -21.39
C ARG A 75 31.61 -22.36 -21.94
N CYS A 76 31.68 -22.52 -23.26
CA CYS A 76 31.43 -23.80 -23.91
C CYS A 76 32.55 -24.17 -24.90
N LEU A 77 32.73 -25.46 -25.10
CA LEU A 77 33.72 -26.06 -25.98
C LEU A 77 33.05 -27.11 -26.86
N GLY A 78 33.29 -27.04 -28.16
CA GLY A 78 32.89 -28.08 -29.11
C GLY A 78 34.08 -28.91 -29.54
N THR A 79 34.01 -30.23 -29.37
CA THR A 79 35.02 -31.17 -29.88
C THR A 79 34.41 -32.02 -30.99
N HIS A 80 34.95 -31.97 -32.20
CA HIS A 80 34.41 -32.75 -33.33
C HIS A 80 34.57 -34.24 -33.06
N ILE A 81 33.56 -35.05 -33.41
CA ILE A 81 33.55 -36.49 -33.10
C ILE A 81 34.68 -37.22 -33.85
N ASP A 82 34.84 -36.94 -35.15
CA ASP A 82 35.83 -37.63 -36.00
C ASP A 82 37.22 -36.96 -36.05
N GLN A 83 37.32 -35.69 -35.63
CA GLN A 83 38.55 -34.91 -35.72
C GLN A 83 38.87 -34.32 -34.35
N LYS A 84 39.85 -34.87 -33.64
CA LYS A 84 40.42 -34.26 -32.42
C LYS A 84 41.28 -33.03 -32.75
N LYS A 85 40.83 -32.15 -33.65
CA LYS A 85 41.50 -30.87 -33.91
C LYS A 85 41.29 -29.93 -32.73
N HIS A 86 42.32 -29.16 -32.40
CA HIS A 86 42.42 -28.24 -31.27
C HIS A 86 41.11 -27.48 -31.00
N PRO A 87 40.27 -27.96 -30.07
CA PRO A 87 38.99 -27.34 -29.81
C PRO A 87 39.25 -26.04 -29.05
N LYS A 88 38.60 -24.95 -29.48
CA LYS A 88 38.74 -23.64 -28.82
C LYS A 88 37.50 -23.33 -28.00
N TRP A 89 37.71 -22.94 -26.74
CA TRP A 89 36.67 -22.43 -25.88
C TRP A 89 36.02 -21.18 -26.48
N SER A 90 34.74 -21.00 -26.20
CA SER A 90 34.03 -19.76 -26.49
C SER A 90 34.59 -18.60 -25.67
N ASP A 91 34.26 -17.40 -26.13
CA ASP A 91 34.35 -16.20 -25.29
C ASP A 91 33.48 -16.38 -24.02
N ILE A 92 33.87 -15.72 -22.93
CA ILE A 92 33.17 -15.82 -21.64
C ILE A 92 31.85 -15.07 -21.72
N VAL A 93 30.78 -15.69 -21.23
CA VAL A 93 29.49 -15.04 -20.98
C VAL A 93 29.24 -15.02 -19.48
N ARG A 94 29.09 -13.83 -18.90
CA ARG A 94 28.80 -13.66 -17.47
C ARG A 94 27.30 -13.64 -17.24
N LEU A 95 26.82 -14.57 -16.42
CA LEU A 95 25.46 -14.51 -15.88
C LEU A 95 25.51 -13.76 -14.54
N THR A 96 24.64 -12.77 -14.38
CA THR A 96 24.43 -12.05 -13.11
C THR A 96 22.98 -12.23 -12.70
N VAL A 97 22.76 -12.88 -11.56
CA VAL A 97 21.43 -13.13 -11.00
C VAL A 97 21.25 -12.28 -9.75
N THR A 98 20.20 -11.47 -9.73
CA THR A 98 19.83 -10.63 -8.57
C THR A 98 18.52 -11.08 -7.95
N GLU A 99 18.25 -10.69 -6.71
CA GLU A 99 16.92 -10.92 -6.14
C GLU A 99 15.84 -10.14 -6.88
N ARG A 100 14.62 -10.68 -6.87
CA ARG A 100 13.45 -9.98 -7.40
C ARG A 100 13.21 -8.68 -6.62
N PRO A 101 12.76 -7.59 -7.27
CA PRO A 101 12.44 -6.33 -6.60
C PRO A 101 11.45 -6.54 -5.44
N ALA A 102 11.65 -5.84 -4.33
CA ALA A 102 10.74 -5.88 -3.19
C ALA A 102 9.69 -4.76 -3.33
N ALA A 103 8.41 -5.13 -3.15
CA ALA A 103 7.31 -4.19 -3.07
C ALA A 103 7.03 -3.81 -1.60
N VAL A 104 6.62 -2.57 -1.36
CA VAL A 104 6.22 -2.05 -0.05
C VAL A 104 4.88 -1.38 -0.21
N LEU A 105 3.89 -1.85 0.57
CA LEU A 105 2.55 -1.30 0.55
C LEU A 105 2.37 -0.36 1.74
N THR A 106 1.85 0.83 1.47
CA THR A 106 1.54 1.85 2.47
C THR A 106 0.07 2.29 2.35
N LEU A 107 -0.51 2.71 3.47
CA LEU A 107 -1.89 3.19 3.56
C LEU A 107 -1.89 4.70 3.80
N GLN A 108 -2.66 5.43 3.00
CA GLN A 108 -2.83 6.87 3.11
C GLN A 108 -4.32 7.24 3.11
N PRO A 109 -4.79 8.01 4.12
CA PRO A 109 -4.09 8.35 5.35
C PRO A 109 -3.86 7.13 6.25
N ASN A 110 -2.80 7.15 7.06
CA ASN A 110 -2.43 6.05 7.97
C ASN A 110 -3.23 6.08 9.29
N TRP A 111 -4.52 6.37 9.21
CA TRP A 111 -5.35 6.48 10.41
C TRP A 111 -5.45 5.14 11.15
N PRO A 112 -5.50 5.17 12.50
CA PRO A 112 -5.59 3.94 13.29
C PRO A 112 -6.91 3.20 13.07
N GLN A 113 -7.95 3.91 12.62
CA GLN A 113 -9.27 3.36 12.37
C GLN A 113 -9.88 4.02 11.14
N ILE A 114 -10.55 3.19 10.35
CA ILE A 114 -11.26 3.57 9.13
C ILE A 114 -12.73 3.24 9.31
N PHE A 115 -13.61 4.15 8.91
CA PHE A 115 -15.06 4.03 9.04
C PHE A 115 -15.73 3.78 7.68
N SER A 116 -16.93 3.21 7.71
CA SER A 116 -17.69 2.90 6.51
C SER A 116 -18.04 4.17 5.75
N GLY A 117 -17.75 4.19 4.45
CA GLY A 117 -17.91 5.38 3.61
C GLY A 117 -16.67 6.28 3.50
N GLU A 118 -15.63 6.06 4.29
CA GLU A 118 -14.37 6.77 4.12
C GLU A 118 -13.62 6.31 2.86
N THR A 119 -12.82 7.21 2.28
CA THR A 119 -11.91 6.87 1.20
C THR A 119 -10.49 6.67 1.73
N VAL A 120 -9.83 5.60 1.30
CA VAL A 120 -8.41 5.38 1.57
C VAL A 120 -7.65 5.10 0.27
N THR A 121 -6.36 5.38 0.26
CA THR A 121 -5.47 5.10 -0.87
C THR A 121 -4.35 4.19 -0.44
N LEU A 122 -4.17 3.09 -1.16
CA LEU A 122 -3.02 2.21 -1.02
C LEU A 122 -1.95 2.63 -2.02
N ARG A 123 -0.71 2.82 -1.54
CA ARG A 123 0.44 3.17 -2.39
C ARG A 123 1.47 2.05 -2.36
N CYS A 124 1.79 1.51 -3.53
CA CYS A 124 2.74 0.44 -3.73
C CYS A 124 4.07 1.00 -4.25
N ASP A 125 5.11 0.94 -3.42
CA ASP A 125 6.45 1.37 -3.77
C ASP A 125 7.33 0.16 -4.10
N ILE A 126 8.05 0.21 -5.23
CA ILE A 126 8.92 -0.88 -5.68
C ILE A 126 10.31 -0.31 -5.94
N GLN A 127 11.31 -0.83 -5.23
CA GLN A 127 12.69 -0.39 -5.44
C GLN A 127 13.30 -1.00 -6.70
N GLY A 128 13.76 -0.16 -7.62
CA GLY A 128 14.60 -0.58 -8.75
C GLY A 128 13.85 -1.05 -10.01
N GLY A 129 12.65 -0.52 -10.28
CA GLY A 129 11.89 -0.90 -11.45
C GLY A 129 11.36 0.28 -12.25
N GLU A 130 11.84 0.43 -13.49
CA GLU A 130 11.22 1.29 -14.50
C GLU A 130 10.15 0.48 -15.27
N GLU A 131 9.06 1.14 -15.65
CA GLU A 131 8.03 0.59 -16.54
C GLU A 131 7.31 -0.67 -15.96
N ILE A 132 6.78 -0.51 -14.74
CA ILE A 132 6.04 -1.54 -14.00
C ILE A 132 4.54 -1.19 -13.92
N GLU A 133 3.69 -2.20 -14.13
CA GLU A 133 2.28 -2.14 -13.71
C GLU A 133 2.13 -2.67 -12.29
N TYR A 134 1.27 -2.05 -11.48
CA TYR A 134 1.00 -2.40 -10.10
C TYR A 134 -0.26 -3.25 -10.02
N ALA A 135 -0.14 -4.47 -9.50
CA ALA A 135 -1.25 -5.35 -9.20
C ALA A 135 -1.57 -5.28 -7.70
N PHE A 136 -2.81 -4.97 -7.37
CA PHE A 136 -3.32 -4.91 -6.01
C PHE A 136 -4.23 -6.10 -5.75
N TYR A 137 -4.08 -6.71 -4.59
CA TYR A 137 -4.85 -7.86 -4.15
C TYR A 137 -5.58 -7.53 -2.85
N ASN A 138 -6.77 -8.11 -2.68
CA ASN A 138 -7.47 -8.16 -1.40
C ASN A 138 -7.79 -9.62 -1.09
N SER A 139 -7.28 -10.12 0.03
CA SER A 139 -7.49 -11.48 0.53
C SER A 139 -7.15 -12.53 -0.53
N GLY A 140 -6.04 -12.30 -1.26
CA GLY A 140 -5.54 -13.15 -2.34
C GLY A 140 -6.20 -12.96 -3.70
N LYS A 141 -7.26 -12.15 -3.81
CA LYS A 141 -7.95 -11.88 -5.09
C LYS A 141 -7.44 -10.58 -5.71
N LEU A 142 -7.11 -10.60 -7.00
CA LEU A 142 -6.76 -9.39 -7.76
C LEU A 142 -7.97 -8.42 -7.77
N VAL A 143 -7.76 -7.20 -7.27
CA VAL A 143 -8.79 -6.15 -7.21
C VAL A 143 -8.53 -5.00 -8.19
N SER A 144 -7.26 -4.73 -8.52
CA SER A 144 -6.92 -3.66 -9.46
C SER A 144 -5.56 -3.91 -10.10
N THR A 145 -5.42 -3.50 -11.35
CA THR A 145 -4.12 -3.40 -12.03
C THR A 145 -4.00 -1.97 -12.58
N LYS A 146 -2.90 -1.29 -12.26
CA LYS A 146 -2.71 0.13 -12.58
C LYS A 146 -1.31 0.39 -13.11
N THR A 147 -1.14 1.45 -13.87
CA THR A 147 0.18 1.98 -14.27
C THR A 147 0.75 2.93 -13.21
N GLU A 148 -0.12 3.51 -12.39
CA GLU A 148 0.24 4.35 -11.26
C GLU A 148 0.36 3.52 -9.98
N PRO A 149 1.24 3.90 -9.04
CA PRO A 149 1.47 3.17 -7.80
C PRO A 149 0.32 3.29 -6.79
N GLU A 150 -0.78 3.97 -7.13
CA GLU A 150 -1.84 4.33 -6.19
C GLU A 150 -3.20 3.70 -6.52
N TYR A 151 -3.76 3.01 -5.54
CA TYR A 151 -5.10 2.41 -5.60
C TYR A 151 -6.02 3.05 -4.56
N ARG A 152 -6.88 3.95 -5.05
CA ARG A 152 -7.94 4.60 -4.27
C ARG A 152 -9.13 3.65 -4.08
N ILE A 153 -9.56 3.47 -2.84
CA ILE A 153 -10.64 2.59 -2.41
C ILE A 153 -11.75 3.46 -1.81
N ASP A 154 -12.84 3.58 -2.56
CA ASP A 154 -13.98 4.40 -2.19
C ASP A 154 -15.30 3.66 -2.49
N PRO A 155 -16.10 3.27 -1.48
CA PRO A 155 -15.80 3.34 -0.05
C PRO A 155 -14.76 2.30 0.39
N ALA A 156 -14.06 2.56 1.49
CA ALA A 156 -13.12 1.63 2.12
C ALA A 156 -13.78 0.27 2.40
N LYS A 157 -13.02 -0.82 2.23
CA LYS A 157 -13.51 -2.20 2.36
C LYS A 157 -12.60 -3.06 3.20
N ASN A 158 -13.20 -3.88 4.06
CA ASN A 158 -12.50 -4.87 4.85
C ASN A 158 -11.64 -5.81 4.00
N GLY A 159 -10.49 -6.20 4.55
CA GLY A 159 -9.69 -7.28 3.99
C GLY A 159 -8.18 -7.15 4.20
N LEU A 160 -7.45 -8.08 3.59
CA LEU A 160 -5.99 -8.17 3.64
C LEU A 160 -5.40 -7.71 2.31
N TYR A 161 -4.86 -6.51 2.28
CA TYR A 161 -4.33 -5.93 1.05
C TYR A 161 -2.85 -6.19 0.87
N THR A 162 -2.46 -6.54 -0.35
CA THR A 162 -1.07 -6.68 -0.79
C THR A 162 -0.92 -6.10 -2.20
N CYS A 163 0.32 -5.83 -2.61
CA CYS A 163 0.63 -5.43 -3.98
C CYS A 163 1.85 -6.17 -4.54
N GLU A 164 1.91 -6.22 -5.88
CA GLU A 164 3.01 -6.75 -6.67
C GLU A 164 3.29 -5.83 -7.86
N GLY A 165 4.55 -5.77 -8.28
CA GLY A 165 4.95 -5.20 -9.56
C GLY A 165 4.92 -6.24 -10.66
N LEU A 166 4.30 -5.88 -11.77
CA LEU A 166 4.26 -6.63 -13.01
C LEU A 166 5.16 -5.95 -14.04
N GLN A 167 6.23 -6.62 -14.42
CA GLN A 167 7.11 -6.17 -15.51
C GLN A 167 6.85 -7.03 -16.74
N LYS A 168 6.48 -6.41 -17.87
CA LYS A 168 6.18 -7.12 -19.13
C LYS A 168 7.39 -7.30 -20.05
N ARG A 169 8.55 -6.70 -19.70
CA ARG A 169 9.76 -6.77 -20.52
C ARG A 169 10.35 -8.18 -20.47
N ASN A 170 10.39 -8.86 -21.62
CA ASN A 170 10.89 -10.23 -21.79
C ASN A 170 10.07 -11.31 -21.05
N GLY A 171 8.74 -11.16 -21.06
CA GLY A 171 7.80 -12.05 -20.37
C GLY A 171 7.16 -11.36 -19.16
N LEU A 172 6.10 -11.94 -18.60
CA LEU A 172 5.47 -11.42 -17.39
C LEU A 172 6.31 -11.83 -16.18
N LYS A 173 6.90 -10.84 -15.52
CA LYS A 173 7.72 -11.02 -14.32
C LYS A 173 7.03 -10.35 -13.14
N HIS A 174 7.06 -11.02 -12.00
CA HIS A 174 6.48 -10.54 -10.76
C HIS A 174 7.59 -10.10 -9.81
N SER A 175 7.38 -8.97 -9.13
CA SER A 175 8.16 -8.62 -7.95
C SER A 175 7.90 -9.61 -6.81
N GLN A 176 8.61 -9.44 -5.70
CA GLN A 176 8.16 -10.02 -4.44
C GLN A 176 6.87 -9.32 -4.00
N THR A 177 5.97 -10.09 -3.39
CA THR A 177 4.73 -9.55 -2.80
C THR A 177 5.07 -8.63 -1.63
N SER A 178 4.32 -7.54 -1.50
CA SER A 178 4.51 -6.57 -0.42
C SER A 178 4.19 -7.11 0.97
N ASN A 179 4.46 -6.30 1.99
CA ASN A 179 3.83 -6.46 3.30
C ASN A 179 2.30 -6.44 3.18
N VAL A 180 1.64 -7.11 4.13
CA VAL A 180 0.18 -7.16 4.23
C VAL A 180 -0.32 -5.97 5.05
N ILE A 181 -1.33 -5.27 4.55
CA ILE A 181 -2.11 -4.29 5.33
C ILE A 181 -3.49 -4.88 5.60
N GLN A 182 -3.81 -5.07 6.87
CA GLN A 182 -5.16 -5.43 7.29
C GLN A 182 -6.00 -4.16 7.44
N LEU A 183 -7.02 -4.03 6.61
CA LEU A 183 -7.98 -2.95 6.70
C LEU A 183 -9.24 -3.43 7.43
N THR A 184 -9.56 -2.78 8.54
CA THR A 184 -10.80 -3.00 9.30
C THR A 184 -11.63 -1.73 9.27
N VAL A 185 -12.83 -1.85 8.72
CA VAL A 185 -13.81 -0.80 8.50
C VAL A 185 -14.89 -0.94 9.56
N LEU A 186 -15.03 0.10 10.38
CA LEU A 186 -16.02 0.21 11.44
C LEU A 186 -17.29 0.91 10.93
N ASP A 187 -18.39 0.81 11.66
CA ASP A 187 -19.61 1.57 11.36
C ASP A 187 -19.42 3.07 11.57
N GLN A 188 -20.27 3.88 10.94
CA GLN A 188 -20.18 5.34 11.02
C GLN A 188 -20.13 5.80 12.49
N PRO A 189 -19.09 6.58 12.88
CA PRO A 189 -18.89 6.97 14.26
C PRO A 189 -19.91 8.04 14.67
N GLN A 190 -20.23 8.06 15.97
CA GLN A 190 -21.03 9.11 16.58
C GLN A 190 -20.15 10.01 17.46
N ALA A 191 -20.26 11.33 17.28
CA ALA A 191 -19.63 12.29 18.17
C ALA A 191 -20.23 12.21 19.58
N VAL A 192 -19.44 12.51 20.60
CA VAL A 192 -19.85 12.52 22.00
C VAL A 192 -19.62 13.90 22.57
N LEU A 193 -20.68 14.45 23.15
CA LEU A 193 -20.67 15.74 23.79
C LEU A 193 -20.78 15.60 25.31
N SER A 194 -19.90 16.29 26.02
CA SER A 194 -19.99 16.53 27.46
C SER A 194 -19.96 18.02 27.77
N VAL A 195 -20.71 18.39 28.80
CA VAL A 195 -20.86 19.76 29.29
C VAL A 195 -20.59 19.73 30.79
N SER A 196 -19.69 20.59 31.27
CA SER A 196 -19.36 20.68 32.69
C SER A 196 -19.00 22.12 33.11
N PRO A 197 -19.59 22.66 34.20
CA PRO A 197 -20.76 22.13 34.91
C PRO A 197 -22.07 22.34 34.11
N GLN A 198 -23.10 21.55 34.42
CA GLN A 198 -24.40 21.63 33.73
C GLN A 198 -25.31 22.76 34.27
N TRP A 199 -25.01 23.22 35.48
CA TRP A 199 -25.72 24.28 36.19
C TRP A 199 -24.75 25.44 36.38
N LEU A 200 -25.18 26.64 35.99
CA LEU A 200 -24.35 27.84 36.08
C LEU A 200 -25.06 28.92 36.90
N ASP A 201 -24.29 29.53 37.80
CA ASP A 201 -24.62 30.82 38.38
C ASP A 201 -24.19 31.98 37.45
N PRO A 202 -24.75 33.18 37.60
CA PRO A 202 -24.33 34.34 36.81
C PRO A 202 -22.84 34.66 37.00
N GLY A 203 -22.06 34.54 35.93
CA GLY A 203 -20.62 34.78 35.93
C GLY A 203 -19.76 33.51 35.81
N ASP A 204 -20.36 32.32 35.91
CA ASP A 204 -19.65 31.06 35.77
C ASP A 204 -19.23 30.77 34.32
N SER A 205 -18.07 30.14 34.16
CA SER A 205 -17.62 29.59 32.89
C SER A 205 -18.06 28.13 32.72
N VAL A 206 -18.50 27.78 31.52
CA VAL A 206 -18.82 26.39 31.14
C VAL A 206 -17.82 25.88 30.12
N THR A 207 -17.45 24.61 30.24
CA THR A 207 -16.65 23.92 29.22
C THR A 207 -17.53 22.90 28.51
N LEU A 208 -17.56 22.97 27.18
CA LEU A 208 -18.12 21.94 26.34
C LEU A 208 -16.98 21.17 25.67
N SER A 209 -16.99 19.85 25.80
CA SER A 209 -15.98 18.95 25.22
C SER A 209 -16.63 17.97 24.26
N CYS A 210 -16.09 17.88 23.04
CA CYS A 210 -16.57 16.95 22.01
C CYS A 210 -15.44 16.01 21.60
N TRP A 211 -15.75 14.72 21.43
CA TRP A 211 -14.80 13.70 21.00
C TRP A 211 -15.50 12.56 20.26
N VAL A 212 -14.73 11.73 19.57
CA VAL A 212 -15.23 10.50 18.94
C VAL A 212 -14.80 9.32 19.81
N LYS A 213 -15.76 8.45 20.18
CA LYS A 213 -15.46 7.16 20.84
C LYS A 213 -14.56 6.39 19.89
N GLU A 214 -13.44 5.89 20.41
CA GLU A 214 -12.31 5.29 19.70
C GLU A 214 -11.10 6.22 19.44
N SER A 215 -11.23 7.29 18.65
CA SER A 215 -10.09 8.20 18.40
C SER A 215 -10.56 9.56 17.90
N SER A 216 -10.05 10.62 18.54
CA SER A 216 -10.27 12.02 18.12
C SER A 216 -9.13 12.60 17.27
N THR A 217 -8.15 11.76 16.88
CA THR A 217 -7.02 12.21 16.05
C THR A 217 -7.48 12.45 14.62
N GLY A 218 -7.13 13.62 14.06
CA GLY A 218 -7.45 13.98 12.68
C GLY A 218 -8.88 14.48 12.46
N TRP A 219 -9.70 14.54 13.53
CA TRP A 219 -11.06 15.07 13.48
C TRP A 219 -11.09 16.57 13.75
N ARG A 220 -11.92 17.29 13.00
CA ARG A 220 -12.27 18.69 13.28
C ARG A 220 -13.69 18.72 13.85
N PHE A 221 -13.85 19.33 15.02
CA PHE A 221 -15.13 19.39 15.71
C PHE A 221 -15.88 20.68 15.43
N PHE A 222 -17.19 20.53 15.22
CA PHE A 222 -18.15 21.59 15.00
C PHE A 222 -19.25 21.54 16.05
N TRP A 223 -19.72 22.73 16.42
CA TRP A 223 -20.58 22.96 17.57
C TRP A 223 -21.86 23.64 17.12
N TYR A 224 -23.00 23.12 17.57
CA TYR A 224 -24.30 23.65 17.18
C TYR A 224 -25.20 23.79 18.39
N ARG A 225 -25.99 24.86 18.40
CA ARG A 225 -27.01 25.12 19.41
C ARG A 225 -28.37 24.69 18.89
N THR A 226 -29.11 23.95 19.69
CA THR A 226 -30.48 23.49 19.42
C THR A 226 -31.49 24.35 20.20
N VAL A 227 -32.59 24.72 19.53
CA VAL A 227 -33.76 25.42 20.09
C VAL A 227 -34.80 24.41 20.62
N PRO A 228 -35.80 24.84 21.42
CA PRO A 228 -36.74 23.92 22.06
C PRO A 228 -37.60 23.20 21.03
N TYR A 229 -37.40 21.89 20.94
CA TYR A 229 -38.34 20.82 20.56
C TYR A 229 -39.42 21.13 19.50
N THR A 230 -39.19 20.62 18.29
CA THR A 230 -40.19 19.83 17.55
C THR A 230 -39.49 18.57 17.05
N ALA A 231 -39.50 17.50 17.85
CA ALA A 231 -39.05 16.20 17.39
C ALA A 231 -40.14 15.59 16.50
N SER A 232 -39.89 15.52 15.19
CA SER A 232 -40.46 14.48 14.34
C SER A 232 -39.34 13.45 14.14
N GLU A 233 -39.69 12.16 14.12
CA GLU A 233 -38.77 11.01 14.23
C GLU A 233 -37.57 11.01 13.26
N ASP A 234 -37.54 11.86 12.23
CA ASP A 234 -36.57 11.78 11.13
C ASP A 234 -35.81 13.09 10.77
N SER A 235 -35.97 14.21 11.48
CA SER A 235 -35.17 15.41 11.15
C SER A 235 -34.96 16.42 12.28
N TYR A 236 -33.77 17.04 12.29
CA TYR A 236 -33.37 18.08 13.23
C TYR A 236 -33.13 19.40 12.47
N THR A 237 -33.84 20.46 12.84
CA THR A 237 -33.66 21.81 12.31
C THR A 237 -32.98 22.71 13.35
N LEU A 238 -31.87 23.32 12.97
CA LEU A 238 -31.09 24.24 13.80
C LEU A 238 -31.56 25.68 13.53
N ILE A 239 -32.00 26.40 14.57
CA ILE A 239 -32.32 27.83 14.48
C ILE A 239 -31.42 28.60 15.45
N PRO A 240 -30.59 29.54 14.98
CA PRO A 240 -29.75 30.35 15.85
C PRO A 240 -30.57 31.51 16.42
N THR A 241 -31.09 31.38 17.65
CA THR A 241 -31.72 32.52 18.34
C THR A 241 -31.45 32.51 19.85
N GLY A 242 -31.10 33.68 20.38
CA GLY A 242 -31.32 34.04 21.79
C GLY A 242 -30.08 34.50 22.59
N PRO A 243 -30.19 35.60 23.37
CA PRO A 243 -29.11 36.19 24.18
C PRO A 243 -28.83 35.47 25.52
N SER A 244 -29.45 34.31 25.80
CA SER A 244 -29.14 33.47 26.96
C SER A 244 -28.23 32.31 26.55
N HIS A 245 -27.33 31.83 27.41
CA HIS A 245 -26.56 30.59 27.16
C HIS A 245 -27.38 29.31 27.41
N THR A 246 -28.62 29.44 27.89
CA THR A 246 -29.56 28.34 28.10
C THR A 246 -30.02 27.74 26.78
N GLY A 247 -29.81 26.44 26.57
CA GLY A 247 -30.21 25.76 25.34
C GLY A 247 -29.67 24.33 25.27
N GLY A 248 -30.08 23.60 24.24
CA GLY A 248 -29.46 22.34 23.91
C GLY A 248 -28.23 22.57 23.03
N TYR A 249 -27.24 21.70 23.15
CA TYR A 249 -26.01 21.73 22.37
C TYR A 249 -25.79 20.34 21.78
N VAL A 250 -25.31 20.30 20.54
CA VAL A 250 -24.83 19.09 19.87
C VAL A 250 -23.50 19.40 19.21
N CYS A 251 -22.68 18.36 19.01
CA CYS A 251 -21.47 18.47 18.22
C CYS A 251 -21.43 17.43 17.10
N ARG A 252 -20.62 17.72 16.09
CA ARG A 252 -20.29 16.84 14.96
C ARG A 252 -18.80 16.91 14.72
N ALA A 253 -18.21 15.87 14.15
CA ALA A 253 -16.82 15.91 13.72
C ALA A 253 -16.70 15.55 12.24
N GLU A 254 -15.70 16.13 11.58
CA GLU A 254 -15.42 15.92 10.16
C GLU A 254 -13.93 15.63 9.94
N ARG A 255 -13.60 14.76 8.97
CA ARG A 255 -12.21 14.51 8.55
C ARG A 255 -12.12 14.00 7.11
N GLY A 256 -10.91 14.03 6.54
CA GLY A 256 -10.61 13.43 5.23
C GLY A 256 -10.86 14.33 4.02
N ASP A 257 -10.47 13.81 2.85
CA ASP A 257 -10.74 14.39 1.54
C ASP A 257 -11.17 13.28 0.54
N PRO A 258 -12.47 13.14 0.21
CA PRO A 258 -13.56 14.06 0.52
C PRO A 258 -13.93 14.08 2.01
N VAL A 259 -14.62 15.14 2.42
CA VAL A 259 -15.06 15.34 3.81
C VAL A 259 -15.99 14.20 4.23
N TYR A 260 -15.61 13.52 5.30
CA TYR A 260 -16.39 12.47 5.95
C TYR A 260 -16.83 12.92 7.33
N ASP A 261 -18.12 12.72 7.61
CA ASP A 261 -18.75 13.24 8.82
C ASP A 261 -19.16 12.14 9.80
N THR A 262 -19.03 12.44 11.09
CA THR A 262 -19.70 11.65 12.14
C THR A 262 -21.21 11.89 12.14
N LEU A 263 -21.93 10.97 12.77
CA LEU A 263 -23.27 11.26 13.28
C LEU A 263 -23.18 12.32 14.40
N TYR A 264 -24.25 13.11 14.55
CA TYR A 264 -24.35 14.10 15.62
C TYR A 264 -24.32 13.44 17.00
N SER A 265 -23.77 14.15 17.97
CA SER A 265 -23.83 13.75 19.36
C SER A 265 -25.26 13.73 19.89
N LYS A 266 -25.47 12.96 20.96
CA LYS A 266 -26.67 13.14 21.78
C LYS A 266 -26.69 14.59 22.32
N PRO A 267 -27.86 15.25 22.36
CA PRO A 267 -27.96 16.61 22.84
C PRO A 267 -27.66 16.70 24.33
N GLN A 268 -26.95 17.75 24.73
CA GLN A 268 -26.72 18.12 26.13
C GLN A 268 -27.35 19.48 26.43
N PHE A 269 -27.96 19.62 27.60
CA PHE A 269 -28.66 20.84 27.99
C PHE A 269 -27.89 21.61 29.05
N LEU A 270 -27.77 22.92 28.86
CA LEU A 270 -27.18 23.85 29.81
C LEU A 270 -28.27 24.75 30.40
N CYS A 271 -28.32 24.84 31.73
CA CYS A 271 -29.28 25.66 32.46
C CYS A 271 -28.55 26.72 33.31
N GLN A 272 -28.84 27.99 33.04
CA GLN A 272 -28.36 29.10 33.87
C GLN A 272 -29.47 29.53 34.85
N MET A 273 -29.18 29.57 36.15
CA MET A 273 -30.13 30.08 37.15
C MET A 273 -30.19 31.60 37.07
N LYS A 274 -31.41 32.16 37.00
CA LYS A 274 -31.60 33.60 37.22
C LYS A 274 -31.43 33.90 38.70
N ALA A 275 -30.64 34.91 39.04
CA ALA A 275 -30.51 35.38 40.42
C ALA A 275 -31.90 35.71 41.02
N PRO A 276 -32.17 35.35 42.29
CA PRO A 276 -33.42 35.72 42.93
C PRO A 276 -33.53 37.25 42.99
N ILE A 277 -34.67 37.77 42.53
CA ILE A 277 -35.03 39.19 42.70
C ILE A 277 -35.13 39.43 44.21
N SER A 278 -34.24 40.24 44.79
CA SER A 278 -34.30 40.62 46.19
C SER A 278 -35.54 41.50 46.43
N VAL A 279 -36.64 40.91 46.90
CA VAL A 279 -37.80 41.67 47.39
C VAL A 279 -37.48 42.17 48.80
N HIS A 280 -37.17 43.47 48.94
CA HIS A 280 -37.09 44.11 50.26
C HIS A 280 -38.51 44.25 50.84
N LEU A 281 -38.88 43.34 51.75
CA LEU A 281 -40.04 43.52 52.62
C LEU A 281 -39.64 44.44 53.80
N MET A 282 -40.03 45.72 53.75
CA MET A 282 -39.96 46.59 54.92
C MET A 282 -41.01 46.14 55.95
N LYS A 283 -40.57 45.39 56.97
CA LYS A 283 -41.29 45.26 58.25
C LYS A 283 -40.86 46.40 59.17
N LYS A 284 -41.75 47.34 59.49
CA LYS A 284 -41.65 48.12 60.74
C LYS A 284 -42.81 47.69 61.64
N ASN A 285 -42.47 46.92 62.67
CA ASN A 285 -43.37 46.49 63.72
C ASN A 285 -43.73 47.65 64.65
N HIS A 286 -44.98 47.60 65.13
CA HIS A 286 -45.54 48.40 66.21
C HIS A 286 -44.68 48.43 67.48
N GLN A 287 -44.66 49.59 68.13
CA GLN A 287 -44.67 49.68 69.59
C GLN A 287 -45.79 50.63 70.04
N ARG A 288 -46.71 50.12 70.86
CA ARG A 288 -47.45 50.84 71.89
C ARG A 288 -47.20 50.09 73.18
N ALA A 289 -46.78 50.80 74.23
CA ALA A 289 -47.05 50.43 75.62
C ALA A 289 -46.69 51.61 76.54
N TRP A 290 -47.76 52.18 77.12
CA TRP A 290 -47.92 53.03 78.32
C TRP A 290 -47.21 54.40 78.35
#